data_AF-A0AAU9VW12-F1
#
_entry.id   AF-A0AAU9VW12-F1
#
_cell.length_a   1.000
_cell.length_b   1.000
_cell.length_c   1.000
_cell.angle_alpha   90.00
_cell.angle_beta   90.00
_cell.angle_gamma   90.00
#
_symmetry.space_group_name_H-M   'P 1'
#
loop_
_entity.id
_entity.type
_entity.pdbx_description
1 polymer ?
#
loop_
_entity_poly.entity_id
_entity_poly.type
_entity_poly.pdbx_seq_one_letter_code
_entity_poly.pdbx_strand_id
1 'polypeptide(L)'
;MAEILDVKLEFSVVEKLDVPKIFDKYFGACIQPTKHSSTVKYWLFSLLGTIAKVFPECMISHSDDLVKHYVSVLNLEMTRKTKKPDMLIIAGCLRGLTSYLTNFTQSISEGSKYAKDIYTYARMAINPQVSLSRYEVPKAGLHLFAKHSAQFKEYISKDYEVIYEEFYRWCKHHNKEISYAAYAAMEAFFQQISLYFVERHGDKSDLAMFMYFIKTFRGILDSLSSDTKQMAIAVRGYGYFSKPCKLFMQADDVRFMLGEIMQRSEQLYSGQGGLFEDRVQHLPTFLEALSSIIEELDEISDSILASMERLVGVLFDKFAILNTRGKFLCCKAFVRVLFHLSSKGAVLRSFLSEIVYQGLIRTCSHPVILDEVNEENAITEEREAYEGSTPKTSLKDYLELWEYLLDKDKLKDKSLIVKQVEEYEVIHGLVYDEMIKGILRIIHKLDLSSSKGDVLDRSSASDAPAPATEDKEVSLSDPVAGLQPKVAKDFMIFISLIEFCRCVLPNYCVTLFERWINMFCRDIIIMSSRFPVVSGFYKLLEVCMKMCEKLSFFKARSYISLT
;
A
#
# COMPACT_ATOMS: atom_id res chain seq x y z
N MET A 1 11.03 0.07 -29.84
CA MET A 1 12.33 -0.48 -29.39
C MET A 1 12.63 -0.09 -27.95
N ALA A 2 12.68 1.20 -27.58
CA ALA A 2 12.89 1.61 -26.19
C ALA A 2 11.86 0.99 -25.21
N GLU A 3 10.57 1.02 -25.56
CA GLU A 3 9.50 0.37 -24.77
C GLU A 3 9.60 -1.16 -24.74
N ILE A 4 10.19 -1.78 -25.78
CA ILE A 4 10.38 -3.23 -25.87
C ILE A 4 11.53 -3.66 -24.94
N LEU A 5 12.59 -2.86 -24.86
CA LEU A 5 13.74 -3.10 -23.98
C LEU A 5 13.42 -2.81 -22.50
N ASP A 6 12.42 -1.96 -22.21
CA ASP A 6 11.98 -1.70 -20.84
C ASP A 6 11.13 -2.84 -20.23
N VAL A 7 10.72 -3.84 -21.04
CA VAL A 7 10.10 -5.09 -20.57
C VAL A 7 11.20 -6.11 -20.27
N LYS A 8 11.03 -6.94 -19.21
CA LYS A 8 11.94 -8.08 -18.97
C LYS A 8 11.91 -9.02 -20.17
N LEU A 9 12.92 -8.93 -21.03
CA LEU A 9 13.10 -9.82 -22.18
C LEU A 9 13.63 -11.17 -21.71
N GLU A 10 13.13 -12.24 -22.32
CA GLU A 10 13.71 -13.57 -22.14
C GLU A 10 15.16 -13.59 -22.64
N PHE A 11 16.01 -14.36 -21.95
CA PHE A 11 17.44 -14.47 -22.26
C PHE A 11 17.71 -14.87 -23.73
N SER A 12 16.86 -15.75 -24.28
CA SER A 12 16.89 -16.19 -25.69
C SER A 12 16.65 -15.06 -26.72
N VAL A 13 15.91 -14.02 -26.33
CA VAL A 13 15.65 -12.84 -27.16
C VAL A 13 16.81 -11.86 -27.06
N VAL A 14 17.40 -11.72 -25.87
CA VAL A 14 18.58 -10.88 -25.62
C VAL A 14 19.78 -11.36 -26.43
N GLU A 15 20.06 -12.66 -26.48
CA GLU A 15 21.18 -13.19 -27.28
C GLU A 15 21.05 -12.94 -28.79
N LYS A 16 19.81 -12.79 -29.30
CA LYS A 16 19.55 -12.48 -30.72
C LYS A 16 19.64 -10.99 -31.02
N LEU A 17 19.49 -10.13 -30.01
CA LEU A 17 19.69 -8.70 -30.11
C LEU A 17 21.19 -8.45 -30.01
N ASP A 18 21.86 -8.17 -31.12
CA ASP A 18 23.26 -7.73 -31.13
C ASP A 18 23.35 -6.29 -30.55
N VAL A 19 23.19 -6.19 -29.23
CA VAL A 19 23.08 -4.93 -28.48
C VAL A 19 24.27 -4.00 -28.73
N PRO A 20 25.54 -4.48 -28.74
CA PRO A 20 26.69 -3.63 -29.05
C PRO A 20 26.58 -2.97 -30.43
N LYS A 21 26.26 -3.74 -31.49
CA LYS A 21 26.10 -3.16 -32.84
C LYS A 21 24.92 -2.19 -32.93
N ILE A 22 23.83 -2.48 -32.22
CA ILE A 22 22.68 -1.58 -32.12
C ILE A 22 23.12 -0.26 -31.48
N PHE A 23 23.86 -0.33 -30.37
CA PHE A 23 24.38 0.84 -29.69
C PHE A 23 25.29 1.66 -30.61
N ASP A 24 26.32 1.05 -31.20
CA ASP A 24 27.29 1.75 -32.06
C ASP A 24 26.61 2.46 -33.22
N LYS A 25 25.63 1.81 -33.85
CA LYS A 25 24.83 2.39 -34.93
C LYS A 25 24.08 3.65 -34.49
N TYR A 26 23.38 3.59 -33.36
CA TYR A 26 22.55 4.70 -32.89
C TYR A 26 23.37 5.79 -32.20
N PHE A 27 24.46 5.45 -31.51
CA PHE A 27 25.41 6.40 -30.96
C PHE A 27 26.14 7.15 -32.07
N GLY A 28 26.58 6.46 -33.12
CA GLY A 28 27.13 7.06 -34.33
C GLY A 28 26.15 8.05 -34.98
N ALA A 29 24.86 7.71 -35.05
CA ALA A 29 23.82 8.61 -35.57
C ALA A 29 23.60 9.87 -34.71
N CYS A 30 23.88 9.81 -33.41
CA CYS A 30 23.82 10.99 -32.52
C CYS A 30 25.02 11.93 -32.71
N ILE A 31 26.20 11.39 -33.06
CA ILE A 31 27.44 12.16 -33.24
C ILE A 31 27.53 12.75 -34.66
N GLN A 32 26.95 12.08 -35.65
CA GLN A 32 26.99 12.56 -37.03
C GLN A 32 26.27 13.91 -37.20
N PRO A 33 26.76 14.79 -38.10
CA PRO A 33 26.17 16.10 -38.35
C PRO A 33 24.82 16.06 -39.09
N THR A 34 24.29 14.87 -39.38
CA THR A 34 22.99 14.67 -40.03
C THR A 34 21.87 15.31 -39.19
N LYS A 35 21.09 16.20 -39.83
CA LYS A 35 19.97 16.90 -39.19
C LYS A 35 18.79 15.95 -38.97
N HIS A 36 18.86 15.11 -37.95
CA HIS A 36 17.68 14.41 -37.44
C HIS A 36 16.70 15.40 -36.83
N SER A 37 15.40 15.13 -36.99
CA SER A 37 14.35 15.93 -36.35
C SER A 37 14.42 15.81 -34.83
N SER A 38 13.88 16.81 -34.12
CA SER A 38 13.88 16.86 -32.65
C SER A 38 13.21 15.64 -32.02
N THR A 39 12.13 15.14 -32.61
CA THR A 39 11.43 13.93 -32.16
C THR A 39 12.29 12.67 -32.32
N VAL A 40 13.04 12.54 -33.42
CA VAL A 40 13.96 11.41 -33.61
C VAL A 40 15.09 11.47 -32.57
N LYS A 41 15.65 12.66 -32.33
CA LYS A 41 16.68 12.86 -31.30
C LYS A 41 16.17 12.52 -29.89
N TYR A 42 14.94 12.91 -29.55
CA TYR A 42 14.31 12.54 -28.28
C TYR A 42 14.36 11.03 -28.03
N TRP A 43 13.93 10.24 -29.03
CA TRP A 43 13.87 8.78 -28.92
C TRP A 43 15.25 8.12 -28.98
N LEU A 44 16.18 8.65 -29.79
CA LEU A 44 17.55 8.17 -29.82
C LEU A 44 18.24 8.33 -28.45
N PHE A 45 18.18 9.53 -27.87
CA PHE A 45 18.76 9.77 -26.55
C PHE A 45 18.12 8.91 -25.47
N SER A 46 16.80 8.75 -25.50
CA SER A 46 16.10 7.87 -24.56
C SER A 46 16.54 6.41 -24.71
N LEU A 47 16.66 5.92 -25.94
CA LEU A 47 17.06 4.55 -26.24
C LEU A 47 18.47 4.23 -25.75
N LEU A 48 19.44 5.10 -26.01
CA LEU A 48 20.83 4.90 -25.57
C LEU A 48 20.93 4.79 -24.05
N GLY A 49 20.13 5.59 -23.32
CA GLY A 49 20.04 5.50 -21.87
C GLY A 49 19.36 4.21 -21.39
N THR A 50 18.31 3.74 -22.07
CA THR A 50 17.67 2.46 -21.77
C THR A 50 18.64 1.29 -22.01
N ILE A 51 19.46 1.33 -23.06
CA ILE A 51 20.50 0.31 -23.30
C ILE A 51 21.50 0.30 -22.14
N ALA A 52 21.98 1.46 -21.69
CA ALA A 52 22.86 1.57 -20.52
C ALA A 52 22.25 1.04 -19.21
N LYS A 53 20.92 1.16 -19.07
CA LYS A 53 20.18 0.65 -17.91
C LYS A 53 19.98 -0.88 -17.95
N VAL A 54 19.68 -1.44 -19.11
CA VAL A 54 19.27 -2.85 -19.26
C VAL A 54 20.46 -3.78 -19.54
N PHE A 55 21.47 -3.29 -20.28
CA PHE A 55 22.66 -4.04 -20.67
C PHE A 55 23.95 -3.29 -20.28
N PRO A 56 24.20 -3.05 -18.98
CA PRO A 56 25.36 -2.29 -18.52
C PRO A 56 26.69 -2.91 -18.96
N GLU A 57 26.78 -4.23 -19.05
CA GLU A 57 27.97 -4.98 -19.49
C GLU A 57 28.42 -4.63 -20.92
N CYS A 58 27.48 -4.35 -21.82
CA CYS A 58 27.77 -3.94 -23.19
C CYS A 58 28.21 -2.48 -23.30
N MET A 59 28.06 -1.70 -22.22
CA MET A 59 28.17 -0.25 -22.23
C MET A 59 29.40 0.30 -21.52
N ILE A 60 30.17 -0.56 -20.84
CA ILE A 60 31.35 -0.17 -20.04
C ILE A 60 32.37 0.60 -20.88
N SER A 61 32.62 0.20 -22.13
CA SER A 61 33.60 0.86 -23.00
C SER A 61 33.16 2.23 -23.53
N HIS A 62 31.86 2.52 -23.54
CA HIS A 62 31.28 3.73 -24.12
C HIS A 62 30.56 4.63 -23.10
N SER A 63 30.56 4.25 -21.81
CA SER A 63 29.81 4.95 -20.77
C SER A 63 30.26 6.39 -20.60
N ASP A 64 31.57 6.64 -20.67
CA ASP A 64 32.16 7.97 -20.52
C ASP A 64 31.84 8.90 -21.70
N ASP A 65 31.88 8.36 -22.92
CA ASP A 65 31.53 9.10 -24.12
C ASP A 65 30.05 9.47 -24.14
N LEU A 66 29.18 8.55 -23.69
CA LEU A 66 27.74 8.78 -23.64
C LEU A 66 27.37 9.88 -22.64
N VAL A 67 27.89 9.85 -21.41
CA VAL A 67 27.62 10.91 -20.42
C VAL A 67 28.18 12.26 -20.87
N LYS A 68 29.40 12.27 -21.42
CA LYS A 68 30.02 13.47 -22.00
C LYS A 68 29.12 14.06 -23.09
N HIS A 69 28.56 13.22 -23.96
CA HIS A 69 27.65 13.65 -25.01
C HIS A 69 26.35 14.23 -24.43
N TYR A 70 25.70 13.56 -23.47
CA TYR A 70 24.49 14.08 -22.83
C TYR A 70 24.72 15.44 -22.16
N VAL A 71 25.78 15.57 -21.36
CA VAL A 71 26.12 16.84 -20.68
C VAL A 71 26.41 17.94 -21.70
N SER A 72 27.13 17.62 -22.79
CA SER A 72 27.40 18.58 -23.86
C SER A 72 26.13 19.06 -24.56
N VAL A 73 25.20 18.16 -24.87
CA VAL A 73 23.91 18.49 -25.49
C VAL A 73 23.04 19.34 -24.56
N LEU A 74 22.96 19.00 -23.27
CA LEU A 74 22.22 19.79 -22.28
C LEU A 74 22.82 21.19 -22.13
N ASN A 75 24.14 21.30 -22.06
CA ASN A 75 24.81 22.60 -22.03
C ASN A 75 24.43 23.43 -23.27
N LEU A 76 24.51 22.83 -24.46
CA LEU A 76 24.21 23.48 -25.73
C LEU A 76 22.79 24.05 -25.78
N GLU A 77 21.81 23.27 -25.34
CA GLU A 77 20.39 23.62 -25.46
C GLU A 77 19.90 24.46 -24.28
N MET A 78 20.47 24.33 -23.08
CA MET A 78 19.97 25.04 -21.89
C MET A 78 20.69 26.36 -21.57
N THR A 79 21.98 26.50 -21.92
CA THR A 79 22.77 27.69 -21.49
C THR A 79 22.96 28.72 -22.59
N ARG A 80 22.79 28.35 -23.86
CA ARG A 80 22.99 29.27 -24.99
C ARG A 80 21.85 30.30 -25.08
N LYS A 81 22.21 31.57 -24.93
CA LYS A 81 21.27 32.70 -25.04
C LYS A 81 20.83 33.02 -26.47
N THR A 82 21.59 32.57 -27.48
CA THR A 82 21.44 33.00 -28.88
C THR A 82 20.47 32.14 -29.71
N LYS A 83 20.13 30.93 -29.26
CA LYS A 83 19.27 29.98 -29.97
C LYS A 83 18.11 29.58 -29.05
N LYS A 84 16.89 29.54 -29.60
CA LYS A 84 15.73 29.04 -28.86
C LYS A 84 15.98 27.56 -28.47
N PRO A 85 15.83 27.20 -27.19
CA PRO A 85 16.06 25.83 -26.71
C PRO A 85 15.08 24.85 -27.37
N ASP A 86 15.59 23.69 -27.78
CA ASP A 86 14.76 22.58 -28.24
C ASP A 86 14.33 21.70 -27.07
N MET A 87 13.08 21.91 -26.63
CA MET A 87 12.50 21.22 -25.46
C MET A 87 12.44 19.69 -25.63
N LEU A 88 12.27 19.18 -26.85
CA LEU A 88 12.23 17.73 -27.08
C LEU A 88 13.63 17.12 -26.94
N ILE A 89 14.65 17.79 -27.48
CA ILE A 89 16.04 17.33 -27.32
C ILE A 89 16.42 17.30 -25.84
N ILE A 90 16.07 18.34 -25.09
CA ILE A 90 16.29 18.43 -23.65
C ILE A 90 15.60 17.27 -22.92
N ALA A 91 14.30 17.07 -23.14
CA ALA A 91 13.54 16.04 -22.43
C ALA A 91 14.06 14.63 -22.72
N GLY A 92 14.40 14.31 -23.98
CA GLY A 92 14.94 13.01 -24.36
C GLY A 92 16.35 12.77 -23.78
N CYS A 93 17.17 13.81 -23.73
CA CYS A 93 18.49 13.76 -23.11
C CYS A 93 18.39 13.51 -21.60
N LEU A 94 17.55 14.25 -20.87
CA LEU A 94 17.31 14.04 -19.44
C LEU A 94 16.74 12.65 -19.14
N ARG A 95 15.83 12.14 -19.99
CA ARG A 95 15.28 10.78 -19.86
C ARG A 95 16.35 9.71 -20.08
N GLY A 96 17.17 9.87 -21.11
CA GLY A 96 18.31 8.99 -21.39
C GLY A 96 19.30 8.99 -20.22
N LEU A 97 19.69 10.19 -19.76
CA LEU A 97 20.57 10.37 -18.61
C LEU A 97 20.00 9.74 -17.33
N THR A 98 18.71 9.90 -17.06
CA THR A 98 18.04 9.26 -15.92
C THR A 98 18.14 7.74 -15.96
N SER A 99 18.11 7.13 -17.16
CA SER A 99 18.25 5.68 -17.31
C SER A 99 19.71 5.25 -17.16
N TYR A 100 20.63 6.00 -17.76
CA TYR A 100 22.08 5.80 -17.65
C TYR A 100 22.58 5.79 -16.20
N LEU A 101 22.13 6.77 -15.40
CA LEU A 101 22.54 6.94 -14.00
C LEU A 101 22.14 5.77 -13.06
N THR A 102 21.33 4.81 -13.53
CA THR A 102 20.97 3.61 -12.75
C THR A 102 22.16 2.68 -12.53
N ASN A 103 23.03 2.51 -13.53
CA ASN A 103 24.20 1.62 -13.43
C ASN A 103 25.53 2.39 -13.49
N PHE A 104 25.54 3.59 -14.09
CA PHE A 104 26.72 4.42 -14.25
C PHE A 104 26.55 5.71 -13.44
N THR A 105 26.85 5.63 -12.14
CA THR A 105 26.72 6.73 -11.20
C THR A 105 27.65 7.90 -11.55
N GLN A 106 27.19 9.11 -11.27
CA GLN A 106 27.91 10.38 -11.45
C GLN A 106 27.74 11.21 -10.18
N SER A 107 28.08 10.61 -9.04
CA SER A 107 27.82 11.21 -7.73
C SER A 107 28.91 12.19 -7.28
N ILE A 108 28.55 13.03 -6.32
CA ILE A 108 29.47 13.96 -5.67
C ILE A 108 30.52 13.20 -4.85
N SER A 109 30.12 12.13 -4.15
CA SER A 109 31.00 11.31 -3.32
C SER A 109 32.07 10.57 -4.12
N GLU A 110 31.78 10.20 -5.37
CA GLU A 110 32.75 9.62 -6.32
C GLU A 110 33.68 10.66 -6.96
N GLY A 111 33.47 11.96 -6.71
CA GLY A 111 34.25 13.03 -7.33
C GLY A 111 33.98 13.20 -8.82
N SER A 112 32.79 12.83 -9.31
CA SER A 112 32.46 12.97 -10.73
C SER A 112 32.53 14.43 -11.19
N LYS A 113 33.28 14.67 -12.26
CA LYS A 113 33.35 15.98 -12.92
C LYS A 113 32.03 16.43 -13.55
N TYR A 114 31.08 15.51 -13.76
CA TYR A 114 29.78 15.79 -14.38
C TYR A 114 28.68 16.06 -13.36
N ALA A 115 28.86 15.71 -12.07
CA ALA A 115 27.83 15.77 -11.05
C ALA A 115 27.17 17.16 -10.94
N LYS A 116 27.99 18.22 -10.92
CA LYS A 116 27.52 19.60 -10.80
C LYS A 116 26.70 20.06 -12.01
N ASP A 117 27.13 19.69 -13.21
CA ASP A 117 26.44 20.07 -14.45
C ASP A 117 25.10 19.34 -14.54
N ILE A 118 25.08 18.03 -14.28
CA ILE A 118 23.86 17.22 -14.27
C ILE A 118 22.84 17.78 -13.28
N TYR A 119 23.27 18.03 -12.04
CA TYR A 119 22.41 18.65 -11.02
C TYR A 119 21.87 20.01 -11.48
N THR A 120 22.74 20.85 -12.04
CA THR A 120 22.36 22.20 -12.51
C THR A 120 21.30 22.12 -13.62
N TYR A 121 21.48 21.24 -14.61
CA TYR A 121 20.53 21.07 -15.70
C TYR A 121 19.21 20.45 -15.23
N ALA A 122 19.24 19.52 -14.27
CA ALA A 122 18.03 18.99 -13.65
C ALA A 122 17.26 20.09 -12.90
N ARG A 123 17.95 20.96 -12.16
CA ARG A 123 17.36 22.12 -11.48
C ARG A 123 16.76 23.12 -12.46
N MET A 124 17.44 23.41 -13.57
CA MET A 124 16.90 24.26 -14.64
C MET A 124 15.65 23.65 -15.30
N ALA A 125 15.60 22.33 -15.44
CA ALA A 125 14.46 21.64 -16.05
C ALA A 125 13.17 21.77 -15.22
N ILE A 126 13.28 21.78 -13.89
CA ILE A 126 12.14 21.94 -12.98
C ILE A 126 11.75 23.40 -12.74
N ASN A 127 12.62 24.36 -13.03
CA ASN A 127 12.33 25.80 -12.94
C ASN A 127 12.38 26.48 -14.33
N PRO A 128 11.39 26.22 -15.20
CA PRO A 128 11.34 26.79 -16.53
C PRO A 128 11.09 28.30 -16.47
N GLN A 129 12.00 29.10 -17.04
CA GLN A 129 11.88 30.56 -17.12
C GLN A 129 10.90 31.06 -18.21
N VAL A 130 10.22 30.14 -18.90
CA VAL A 130 9.36 30.42 -20.05
C VAL A 130 8.02 29.70 -19.86
N SER A 131 6.92 30.34 -20.27
CA SER A 131 5.61 29.69 -20.30
C SER A 131 5.65 28.41 -21.14
N LEU A 132 5.31 27.28 -20.52
CA LEU A 132 5.38 25.97 -21.13
C LEU A 132 4.05 25.61 -21.79
N SER A 133 4.08 25.27 -23.08
CA SER A 133 2.95 24.62 -23.77
C SER A 133 2.92 23.11 -23.55
N ARG A 134 4.06 22.51 -23.16
CA ARG A 134 4.24 21.08 -22.89
C ARG A 134 5.15 20.90 -21.69
N TYR A 135 4.87 19.90 -20.85
CA TYR A 135 5.54 19.68 -19.57
C TYR A 135 6.58 18.56 -19.56
N GLU A 136 7.01 18.07 -20.74
CA GLU A 136 7.98 16.96 -20.87
C GLU A 136 9.32 17.25 -20.18
N VAL A 137 9.82 18.50 -20.28
CA VAL A 137 11.11 18.88 -19.66
C VAL A 137 11.03 18.87 -18.13
N PRO A 138 10.06 19.55 -17.48
CA PRO A 138 9.85 19.40 -16.04
C PRO A 138 9.62 17.96 -15.62
N LYS A 139 8.82 17.19 -16.36
CA LYS A 139 8.57 15.77 -16.07
C LYS A 139 9.87 14.96 -16.03
N ALA A 140 10.74 15.15 -17.02
CA ALA A 140 12.03 14.48 -17.09
C ALA A 140 12.97 14.90 -15.94
N GLY A 141 13.00 16.20 -15.59
CA GLY A 141 13.77 16.70 -14.44
C GLY A 141 13.27 16.13 -13.11
N LEU A 142 11.96 16.13 -12.87
CA LEU A 142 11.34 15.54 -11.68
C LEU A 142 11.64 14.04 -11.57
N HIS A 143 11.57 13.30 -12.69
CA HIS A 143 11.92 11.88 -12.69
C HIS A 143 13.40 11.62 -12.40
N LEU A 144 14.30 12.49 -12.84
CA LEU A 144 15.72 12.39 -12.51
C LEU A 144 15.92 12.53 -11.01
N PHE A 145 15.34 13.56 -10.38
CA PHE A 145 15.39 13.73 -8.93
C PHE A 145 14.75 12.57 -8.17
N ALA A 146 13.57 12.12 -8.59
CA ALA A 146 12.87 11.00 -7.97
C ALA A 146 13.72 9.71 -7.91
N LYS A 147 14.58 9.47 -8.91
CA LYS A 147 15.42 8.27 -8.96
C LYS A 147 16.82 8.45 -8.38
N HIS A 148 17.42 9.62 -8.55
CA HIS A 148 18.87 9.81 -8.38
C HIS A 148 19.25 10.94 -7.41
N SER A 149 18.32 11.46 -6.61
CA SER A 149 18.63 12.50 -5.63
C SER A 149 19.81 12.13 -4.71
N ALA A 150 20.00 10.84 -4.39
CA ALA A 150 21.11 10.37 -3.56
C ALA A 150 22.50 10.73 -4.12
N GLN A 151 22.64 10.84 -5.44
CA GLN A 151 23.92 11.18 -6.08
C GLN A 151 24.28 12.68 -5.93
N PHE A 152 23.30 13.53 -5.56
CA PHE A 152 23.43 14.99 -5.52
C PHE A 152 23.12 15.60 -4.16
N LYS A 153 23.15 14.78 -3.10
CA LYS A 153 22.68 15.10 -1.75
C LYS A 153 23.27 16.41 -1.20
N GLU A 154 24.56 16.65 -1.39
CA GLU A 154 25.26 17.84 -0.89
C GLU A 154 24.85 19.11 -1.62
N TYR A 155 24.52 19.03 -2.92
CA TYR A 155 24.00 20.18 -3.66
C TYR A 155 22.54 20.44 -3.31
N ILE A 156 21.73 19.39 -3.22
CA ILE A 156 20.32 19.46 -2.80
C ILE A 156 20.20 20.11 -1.42
N SER A 157 21.08 19.73 -0.49
CA SER A 157 21.08 20.28 0.88
C SER A 157 21.50 21.75 0.92
N LYS A 158 22.29 22.25 -0.05
CA LYS A 158 22.63 23.68 -0.13
C LYS A 158 21.49 24.52 -0.70
N ASP A 159 20.76 23.98 -1.66
CA ASP A 159 19.66 24.66 -2.36
C ASP A 159 18.27 24.23 -1.84
N TYR A 160 18.18 23.79 -0.58
CA TYR A 160 17.01 23.08 -0.04
C TYR A 160 15.70 23.87 -0.16
N GLU A 161 15.71 25.18 0.09
CA GLU A 161 14.52 26.04 0.00
C GLU A 161 14.00 26.10 -1.44
N VAL A 162 14.90 26.39 -2.39
CA VAL A 162 14.57 26.52 -3.81
C VAL A 162 14.03 25.21 -4.36
N ILE A 163 14.68 24.09 -4.05
CA ILE A 163 14.25 22.76 -4.52
C ILE A 163 12.89 22.39 -3.92
N TYR A 164 12.69 22.62 -2.62
CA TYR A 164 11.42 22.36 -1.96
C TYR A 164 10.28 23.17 -2.59
N GLU A 165 10.46 24.47 -2.79
CA GLU A 165 9.46 25.34 -3.38
C GLU A 165 9.06 24.91 -4.80
N GLU A 166 10.03 24.54 -5.64
CA GLU A 166 9.74 24.05 -6.99
C GLU A 166 8.98 22.72 -6.98
N PHE A 167 9.39 21.75 -6.16
CA PHE A 167 8.65 20.49 -6.03
C PHE A 167 7.25 20.72 -5.47
N TYR A 168 7.10 21.58 -4.48
CA TYR A 168 5.82 21.92 -3.88
C TYR A 168 4.88 22.56 -4.92
N ARG A 169 5.39 23.50 -5.72
CA ARG A 169 4.67 24.12 -6.85
C ARG A 169 4.17 23.07 -7.85
N TRP A 170 5.02 22.11 -8.22
CA TRP A 170 4.63 21.05 -9.15
C TRP A 170 3.67 20.02 -8.54
N CYS A 171 3.76 19.72 -7.24
CA CYS A 171 2.81 18.85 -6.56
C CYS A 171 1.38 19.41 -6.63
N LYS A 172 1.24 20.74 -6.61
CA LYS A 172 -0.04 21.46 -6.71
C LYS A 172 -0.52 21.70 -8.14
N HIS A 173 0.20 21.20 -9.15
CA HIS A 173 -0.14 21.45 -10.54
C HIS A 173 -1.41 20.70 -10.96
N HIS A 174 -2.21 21.31 -11.85
CA HIS A 174 -3.48 20.74 -12.33
C HIS A 174 -3.28 19.46 -13.18
N ASN A 175 -2.16 19.36 -13.90
CA ASN A 175 -1.80 18.15 -14.65
C ASN A 175 -1.41 17.02 -13.68
N LYS A 176 -2.22 15.96 -13.63
CA LYS A 176 -2.05 14.81 -12.72
C LYS A 176 -0.71 14.09 -12.93
N GLU A 177 -0.23 13.92 -14.16
CA GLU A 177 1.04 13.23 -14.42
C GLU A 177 2.24 13.97 -13.85
N ILE A 178 2.26 15.30 -14.03
CA ILE A 178 3.31 16.16 -13.47
C ILE A 178 3.23 16.19 -11.96
N SER A 179 2.01 16.32 -11.41
CA SER A 179 1.78 16.27 -9.97
C SER A 179 2.31 14.96 -9.37
N TYR A 180 2.02 13.80 -9.98
CA TYR A 180 2.56 12.51 -9.53
C TYR A 180 4.08 12.39 -9.65
N ALA A 181 4.67 12.89 -10.73
CA ALA A 181 6.13 12.93 -10.87
C ALA A 181 6.77 13.82 -9.78
N ALA A 182 6.12 14.93 -9.43
CA ALA A 182 6.56 15.82 -8.37
C ALA A 182 6.45 15.21 -6.98
N TYR A 183 5.38 14.44 -6.68
CA TYR A 183 5.30 13.70 -5.42
C TYR A 183 6.44 12.71 -5.26
N ALA A 184 6.80 11.97 -6.32
CA ALA A 184 7.92 11.05 -6.29
C ALA A 184 9.27 11.78 -6.09
N ALA A 185 9.45 12.95 -6.70
CA ALA A 185 10.64 13.79 -6.51
C ALA A 185 10.72 14.37 -5.10
N MET A 186 9.60 14.88 -4.56
CA MET A 186 9.48 15.40 -3.21
C MET A 186 9.79 14.32 -2.16
N GLU A 187 9.30 13.09 -2.37
CA GLU A 187 9.57 11.95 -1.50
C GLU A 187 11.06 11.59 -1.46
N ALA A 188 11.70 11.47 -2.63
CA ALA A 188 13.14 11.24 -2.72
C ALA A 188 13.94 12.38 -2.06
N PHE A 189 13.50 13.62 -2.23
CA PHE A 189 14.10 14.80 -1.61
C PHE A 189 14.05 14.76 -0.08
N PHE A 190 12.88 14.52 0.50
CA PHE A 190 12.75 14.40 1.95
C PHE A 190 13.59 13.27 2.51
N GLN A 191 13.64 12.12 1.82
CA GLN A 191 14.50 11.02 2.20
C GLN A 191 15.97 11.42 2.21
N GLN A 192 16.46 12.10 1.17
CA GLN A 192 17.87 12.51 1.09
C GLN A 192 18.24 13.59 2.12
N ILE A 193 17.36 14.57 2.37
CA ILE A 193 17.59 15.58 3.42
C ILE A 193 17.57 14.92 4.81
N SER A 194 16.66 13.99 5.08
CA SER A 194 16.64 13.24 6.34
C SER A 194 17.94 12.45 6.54
N LEU A 195 18.38 11.71 5.51
CA LEU A 195 19.66 11.01 5.54
C LEU A 195 20.84 11.97 5.71
N TYR A 196 20.76 13.21 5.22
CA TYR A 196 21.82 14.21 5.38
C TYR A 196 21.99 14.60 6.84
N PHE A 197 20.90 14.88 7.54
CA PHE A 197 20.94 15.16 8.98
C PHE A 197 21.45 13.97 9.79
N VAL A 198 21.03 12.74 9.45
CA VAL A 198 21.42 11.52 10.17
C VAL A 198 22.91 11.23 10.03
N GLU A 199 23.47 11.30 8.82
CA GLU A 199 24.91 11.10 8.59
C GLU A 199 25.79 12.14 9.27
N ARG A 200 25.27 13.35 9.46
CA ARG A 200 25.94 14.44 10.18
C ARG A 200 25.64 14.44 11.69
N HIS A 201 24.94 13.41 12.17
CA HIS A 201 24.59 13.24 13.59
C HIS A 201 23.87 14.46 14.20
N GLY A 202 23.05 15.17 13.43
CA GLY A 202 22.32 16.35 13.91
C GLY A 202 23.22 17.55 14.21
N ASP A 203 24.23 17.80 13.38
CA ASP A 203 25.12 18.97 13.52
C ASP A 203 24.31 20.27 13.64
N LYS A 204 24.63 21.07 14.67
CA LYS A 204 23.96 22.34 14.96
C LYS A 204 24.06 23.34 13.82
N SER A 205 25.07 23.22 12.93
CA SER A 205 25.14 24.05 11.71
C SER A 205 23.90 23.90 10.82
N ASP A 206 23.25 22.74 10.87
CA ASP A 206 22.15 22.38 9.99
C ASP A 206 20.77 22.69 10.62
N LEU A 207 20.75 23.26 11.84
CA LEU A 207 19.54 23.57 12.59
C LEU A 207 18.61 24.53 11.84
N ALA A 208 19.17 25.51 11.10
CA ALA A 208 18.37 26.46 10.33
C ALA A 208 17.55 25.74 9.22
N MET A 209 18.20 24.81 8.51
CA MET A 209 17.55 23.97 7.49
C MET A 209 16.50 23.06 8.11
N PHE A 210 16.82 22.40 9.23
CA PHE A 210 15.85 21.56 9.94
C PHE A 210 14.62 22.37 10.36
N MET A 211 14.82 23.55 10.98
CA MET A 211 13.75 24.42 11.43
C MET A 211 12.91 24.97 10.28
N TYR A 212 13.50 25.23 9.11
CA TYR A 212 12.75 25.58 7.90
C TYR A 212 11.69 24.52 7.57
N PHE A 213 12.08 23.24 7.55
CA PHE A 213 11.15 22.15 7.23
C PHE A 213 10.07 21.97 8.29
N ILE A 214 10.44 21.94 9.58
CA ILE A 214 9.47 21.76 10.67
C ILE A 214 8.45 22.91 10.68
N LYS A 215 8.89 24.16 10.53
CA LYS A 215 7.99 25.32 10.43
C LYS A 215 7.09 25.24 9.21
N THR A 216 7.62 24.80 8.08
CA THR A 216 6.87 24.66 6.83
C THR A 216 5.78 23.60 6.95
N PHE A 217 6.11 22.42 7.48
CA PHE A 217 5.14 21.34 7.66
C PHE A 217 4.07 21.71 8.70
N ARG A 218 4.48 22.36 9.81
CA ARG A 218 3.55 22.88 10.82
C ARG A 218 2.61 23.92 10.25
N GLY A 219 3.12 24.87 9.45
CA GLY A 219 2.29 25.88 8.78
C GLY A 219 1.22 25.29 7.86
N ILE A 220 1.50 24.14 7.24
CA ILE A 220 0.50 23.41 6.44
C ILE A 220 -0.55 22.72 7.34
N LEU A 221 -0.12 22.08 8.44
CA LEU A 221 -1.03 21.40 9.38
C LEU A 221 -1.99 22.37 10.08
N ASP A 222 -1.49 23.55 10.47
CA ASP A 222 -2.25 24.55 11.22
C ASP A 222 -3.19 25.37 10.31
N SER A 223 -3.01 25.30 8.99
CA SER A 223 -3.81 26.04 8.02
C SER A 223 -5.17 25.39 7.78
N LEU A 224 -6.24 26.13 8.02
CA LEU A 224 -7.62 25.73 7.69
C LEU A 224 -7.89 25.65 6.18
N SER A 225 -7.01 26.21 5.35
CA SER A 225 -7.15 26.25 3.90
C SER A 225 -6.40 25.14 3.16
N SER A 226 -5.64 24.33 3.90
CA SER A 226 -4.81 23.29 3.30
C SER A 226 -5.64 22.12 2.81
N ASP A 227 -5.44 21.74 1.55
CA ASP A 227 -6.10 20.58 0.98
C ASP A 227 -5.44 19.27 1.45
N THR A 228 -6.11 18.14 1.18
CA THR A 228 -5.62 16.79 1.52
C THR A 228 -4.22 16.51 0.96
N LYS A 229 -3.91 17.08 -0.21
CA LYS A 229 -2.64 16.88 -0.91
C LYS A 229 -1.49 17.59 -0.20
N GLN A 230 -1.68 18.85 0.18
CA GLN A 230 -0.75 19.62 0.98
C GLN A 230 -0.55 18.93 2.34
N MET A 231 -1.63 18.47 2.96
CA MET A 231 -1.56 17.72 4.21
C MET A 231 -0.73 16.44 4.06
N ALA A 232 -0.92 15.68 2.97
CA ALA A 232 -0.14 14.49 2.69
C ALA A 232 1.37 14.80 2.55
N ILE A 233 1.74 15.94 1.96
CA ILE A 233 3.15 16.38 1.87
C ILE A 233 3.71 16.63 3.28
N ALA A 234 2.98 17.37 4.12
CA ALA A 234 3.43 17.71 5.48
C ALA A 234 3.57 16.45 6.34
N VAL A 235 2.57 15.57 6.35
CA VAL A 235 2.62 14.32 7.12
C VAL A 235 3.75 13.41 6.64
N ARG A 236 3.96 13.27 5.32
CA ARG A 236 5.14 12.55 4.79
C ARG A 236 6.46 13.20 5.23
N GLY A 237 6.54 14.53 5.19
CA GLY A 237 7.68 15.29 5.67
C GLY A 237 8.03 14.91 7.11
N TYR A 238 7.05 14.92 8.02
CA TYR A 238 7.25 14.45 9.39
C TYR A 238 7.60 12.96 9.49
N GLY A 239 7.03 12.11 8.64
CA GLY A 239 7.40 10.69 8.57
C GLY A 239 8.89 10.48 8.26
N TYR A 240 9.45 11.20 7.28
CA TYR A 240 10.89 11.13 6.98
C TYR A 240 11.75 11.83 8.03
N PHE A 241 11.24 12.90 8.62
CA PHE A 241 11.99 13.73 9.56
C PHE A 241 11.83 13.26 11.01
N SER A 242 11.09 12.17 11.28
CA SER A 242 10.90 11.63 12.64
C SER A 242 12.24 11.36 13.34
N LYS A 243 13.16 10.71 12.62
CA LYS A 243 14.52 10.44 13.11
C LYS A 243 15.36 11.71 13.28
N PRO A 244 15.45 12.62 12.29
CA PRO A 244 16.02 13.95 12.49
C PRO A 244 15.45 14.71 13.69
N CYS A 245 14.15 14.59 13.99
CA CYS A 245 13.55 15.25 15.16
C CYS A 245 14.20 14.78 16.47
N LYS A 246 14.51 13.48 16.62
CA LYS A 246 15.25 12.98 17.80
C LYS A 246 16.69 13.51 17.89
N LEU A 247 17.30 13.86 16.75
CA LEU A 247 18.65 14.40 16.71
C LEU A 247 18.71 15.88 17.12
N PHE A 248 17.68 16.66 16.76
CA PHE A 248 17.69 18.12 16.96
C PHE A 248 16.83 18.60 18.13
N MET A 249 15.87 17.82 18.62
CA MET A 249 14.88 18.24 19.61
C MET A 249 14.95 17.37 20.88
N GLN A 250 14.38 17.85 21.96
CA GLN A 250 14.27 17.08 23.20
C GLN A 250 13.19 16.00 23.08
N ALA A 251 13.33 14.90 23.81
CA ALA A 251 12.41 13.76 23.73
C ALA A 251 10.93 14.15 23.97
N ASP A 252 10.67 15.02 24.95
CA ASP A 252 9.32 15.49 25.26
C ASP A 252 8.72 16.33 24.14
N ASP A 253 9.52 17.21 23.52
CA ASP A 253 9.10 18.02 22.37
C ASP A 253 8.78 17.14 21.17
N VAL A 254 9.60 16.12 20.92
CA VAL A 254 9.37 15.13 19.84
C VAL A 254 8.07 14.38 20.10
N ARG A 255 7.88 13.86 21.32
CA ARG A 255 6.66 13.11 21.70
C ARG A 255 5.41 13.98 21.52
N PHE A 256 5.44 15.22 22.01
CA PHE A 256 4.33 16.14 21.90
C PHE A 256 4.00 16.46 20.44
N MET A 257 4.99 16.91 19.66
CA MET A 257 4.82 17.28 18.25
C MET A 257 4.31 16.10 17.40
N LEU A 258 4.93 14.93 17.54
CA LEU A 258 4.54 13.73 16.79
C LEU A 258 3.16 13.20 17.22
N GLY A 259 2.81 13.35 18.50
CA GLY A 259 1.46 13.08 19.01
C GLY A 259 0.39 13.99 18.41
N GLU A 260 0.65 15.31 18.31
CA GLU A 260 -0.26 16.26 17.67
C GLU A 260 -0.52 15.89 16.20
N ILE A 261 0.51 15.52 15.46
CA ILE A 261 0.41 15.13 14.04
C ILE A 261 -0.47 13.88 13.86
N MET A 262 -0.32 12.90 14.75
CA MET A 262 -1.16 11.69 14.76
C MET A 262 -2.64 12.04 14.95
N GLN A 263 -2.94 12.87 15.96
CA GLN A 263 -4.31 13.27 16.26
C GLN A 263 -4.93 14.12 15.14
N ARG A 264 -4.17 15.05 14.56
CA ARG A 264 -4.62 15.86 13.42
C ARG A 264 -4.89 15.01 12.17
N SER A 265 -4.02 14.03 11.92
CA SER A 265 -4.20 13.08 10.82
C SER A 265 -5.48 12.28 10.98
N GLU A 266 -5.77 11.80 12.19
CA GLU A 266 -6.99 11.07 12.49
C GLU A 266 -8.27 11.94 12.36
N GLN A 267 -8.23 13.20 12.81
CA GLN A 267 -9.34 14.15 12.62
C GLN A 267 -9.71 14.34 11.15
N LEU A 268 -8.72 14.31 10.24
CA LEU A 268 -8.96 14.42 8.79
C LEU A 268 -9.86 13.30 8.25
N TYR A 269 -9.81 12.12 8.87
CA TYR A 269 -10.59 10.93 8.48
C TYR A 269 -11.79 10.65 9.38
N SER A 270 -12.08 11.51 10.37
CA SER A 270 -13.24 11.33 11.27
C SER A 270 -14.58 11.80 10.67
N GLY A 271 -14.57 12.59 9.60
CA GLY A 271 -15.79 13.17 9.01
C GLY A 271 -16.32 12.42 7.77
N GLN A 272 -17.63 12.16 7.71
CA GLN A 272 -18.31 11.63 6.52
C GLN A 272 -18.75 12.78 5.60
N GLY A 273 -18.30 12.79 4.33
CA GLY A 273 -18.67 13.82 3.36
C GLY A 273 -18.21 13.49 1.94
N GLY A 274 -18.70 14.21 0.92
CA GLY A 274 -18.42 13.89 -0.49
C GLY A 274 -16.94 13.91 -0.90
N LEU A 275 -16.10 14.69 -0.22
CA LEU A 275 -14.63 14.71 -0.42
C LEU A 275 -13.89 13.56 0.31
N PHE A 276 -14.62 12.69 1.01
CA PHE A 276 -14.01 11.59 1.77
C PHE A 276 -13.36 10.55 0.86
N GLU A 277 -13.95 10.24 -0.30
CA GLU A 277 -13.38 9.25 -1.23
C GLU A 277 -12.01 9.67 -1.77
N ASP A 278 -11.84 10.96 -2.10
CA ASP A 278 -10.54 11.51 -2.50
C ASP A 278 -9.50 11.44 -1.37
N ARG A 279 -9.94 11.58 -0.11
CA ARG A 279 -9.06 11.44 1.06
C ARG A 279 -8.59 10.01 1.26
N VAL A 280 -9.47 9.02 1.07
CA VAL A 280 -9.13 7.60 1.25
C VAL A 280 -7.97 7.17 0.35
N GLN A 281 -7.84 7.74 -0.86
CA GLN A 281 -6.71 7.44 -1.76
C GLN A 281 -5.34 7.80 -1.15
N HIS A 282 -5.30 8.76 -0.23
CA HIS A 282 -4.10 9.20 0.46
C HIS A 282 -3.88 8.48 1.81
N LEU A 283 -4.86 7.71 2.31
CA LEU A 283 -4.76 7.01 3.59
C LEU A 283 -3.51 6.12 3.73
N PRO A 284 -3.11 5.31 2.73
CA PRO A 284 -1.91 4.48 2.83
C PRO A 284 -0.64 5.29 3.10
N THR A 285 -0.55 6.45 2.44
CA THR A 285 0.56 7.38 2.62
C THR A 285 0.63 7.95 4.03
N PHE A 286 -0.51 8.30 4.61
CA PHE A 286 -0.57 8.78 5.99
C PHE A 286 -0.14 7.66 6.94
N LEU A 287 -0.66 6.45 6.77
CA LEU A 287 -0.31 5.29 7.60
C LEU A 287 1.19 4.98 7.55
N GLU A 288 1.82 5.00 6.36
CA GLU A 288 3.26 4.78 6.24
C GLU A 288 4.07 5.87 6.97
N ALA A 289 3.74 7.15 6.78
CA ALA A 289 4.44 8.24 7.43
C ALA A 289 4.26 8.22 8.97
N LEU A 290 3.03 7.99 9.44
CA LEU A 290 2.72 7.86 10.86
C LEU A 290 3.36 6.63 11.49
N SER A 291 3.52 5.53 10.75
CA SER A 291 4.26 4.36 11.23
C SER A 291 5.76 4.65 11.39
N SER A 292 6.34 5.46 10.51
CA SER A 292 7.76 5.89 10.61
C SER A 292 7.98 6.83 11.80
N ILE A 293 6.93 7.54 12.22
CA ILE A 293 6.90 8.30 13.48
C ILE A 293 6.88 7.35 14.69
N ILE A 294 6.03 6.32 14.66
CA ILE A 294 5.91 5.32 15.73
C ILE A 294 7.22 4.57 15.97
N GLU A 295 7.96 4.26 14.91
CA GLU A 295 9.27 3.59 15.01
C GLU A 295 10.20 4.35 15.97
N GLU A 296 10.24 5.67 15.83
CA GLU A 296 11.15 6.56 16.56
C GLU A 296 10.68 6.91 17.98
N LEU A 297 9.39 6.72 18.30
CA LEU A 297 8.85 6.97 19.65
C LEU A 297 9.20 5.82 20.61
N ASP A 298 9.91 6.12 21.69
CA ASP A 298 10.32 5.11 22.68
C ASP A 298 9.10 4.57 23.46
N GLU A 299 8.16 5.46 23.81
CA GLU A 299 6.89 5.13 24.44
C GLU A 299 5.72 5.58 23.57
N ILE A 300 4.74 4.70 23.39
CA ILE A 300 3.51 4.98 22.65
C ILE A 300 2.38 5.17 23.66
N SER A 301 1.75 6.34 23.67
CA SER A 301 0.56 6.59 24.50
C SER A 301 -0.68 5.91 23.91
N ASP A 302 -1.64 5.58 24.77
CA ASP A 302 -2.93 5.00 24.36
C ASP A 302 -3.66 5.87 23.33
N SER A 303 -3.55 7.20 23.43
CA SER A 303 -4.13 8.13 22.46
C SER A 303 -3.54 7.95 21.05
N ILE A 304 -2.22 7.83 20.94
CA ILE A 304 -1.51 7.63 19.66
C ILE A 304 -1.88 6.27 19.08
N LEU A 305 -1.91 5.23 19.93
CA LEU A 305 -2.30 3.89 19.51
C LEU A 305 -3.75 3.87 18.99
N ALA A 306 -4.69 4.45 19.74
CA ALA A 306 -6.09 4.53 19.35
C ALA A 306 -6.32 5.33 18.06
N SER A 307 -5.53 6.38 17.80
CA SER A 307 -5.56 7.10 16.52
C SER A 307 -5.11 6.20 15.36
N MET A 308 -4.03 5.43 15.55
CA MET A 308 -3.56 4.47 14.54
C MET A 308 -4.60 3.35 14.29
N GLU A 309 -5.21 2.81 15.35
CA GLU A 309 -6.27 1.79 15.25
C GLU A 309 -7.47 2.31 14.44
N ARG A 310 -7.89 3.56 14.69
CA ARG A 310 -8.99 4.19 13.94
C ARG A 310 -8.65 4.41 12.47
N LEU A 311 -7.45 4.85 12.15
CA LEU A 311 -7.01 5.02 10.76
C LEU A 311 -6.95 3.67 10.01
N VAL A 312 -6.46 2.61 10.66
CA VAL A 312 -6.50 1.26 10.10
C VAL A 312 -7.94 0.74 10.01
N GLY A 313 -8.81 1.08 10.94
CA GLY A 313 -10.25 0.82 10.85
C GLY A 313 -10.88 1.41 9.58
N VAL A 314 -10.56 2.68 9.26
CA VAL A 314 -10.99 3.33 8.01
C VAL A 314 -10.45 2.61 6.79
N LEU A 315 -9.22 2.08 6.83
CA LEU A 315 -8.66 1.26 5.76
C LEU A 315 -9.53 0.02 5.52
N PHE A 316 -9.90 -0.73 6.57
CA PHE A 316 -10.80 -1.87 6.42
C PHE A 316 -12.19 -1.46 5.90
N ASP A 317 -12.75 -0.35 6.38
CA ASP A 317 -14.07 0.12 5.94
C ASP A 317 -14.12 0.43 4.44
N LYS A 318 -13.01 0.90 3.87
CA LYS A 318 -12.95 1.34 2.47
C LYS A 318 -12.19 0.39 1.55
N PHE A 319 -11.55 -0.65 2.07
CA PHE A 319 -10.69 -1.53 1.28
C PHE A 319 -11.39 -2.11 0.04
N ALA A 320 -12.62 -2.61 0.21
CA ALA A 320 -13.34 -3.28 -0.87
C ALA A 320 -13.69 -2.37 -2.06
N ILE A 321 -13.89 -1.07 -1.82
CA ILE A 321 -14.27 -0.10 -2.85
C ILE A 321 -13.04 0.49 -3.58
N LEU A 322 -11.82 0.15 -3.16
CA LEU A 322 -10.60 0.63 -3.81
C LEU A 322 -10.29 -0.13 -5.10
N ASN A 323 -9.67 0.56 -6.05
CA ASN A 323 -9.09 -0.09 -7.22
C ASN A 323 -7.86 -0.93 -6.84
N THR A 324 -7.41 -1.80 -7.74
CA THR A 324 -6.28 -2.72 -7.52
C THR A 324 -5.01 -2.01 -7.00
N ARG A 325 -4.70 -0.83 -7.54
CA ARG A 325 -3.54 -0.04 -7.09
C ARG A 325 -3.73 0.47 -5.66
N GLY A 326 -4.92 0.95 -5.32
CA GLY A 326 -5.29 1.39 -3.98
C GLY A 326 -5.22 0.26 -2.97
N LYS A 327 -5.79 -0.92 -3.30
CA LYS A 327 -5.71 -2.13 -2.48
C LYS A 327 -4.27 -2.52 -2.18
N PHE A 328 -3.41 -2.59 -3.19
CA PHE A 328 -1.98 -2.86 -3.03
C PHE A 328 -1.29 -1.87 -2.06
N LEU A 329 -1.53 -0.56 -2.25
CA LEU A 329 -0.94 0.46 -1.38
C LEU A 329 -1.43 0.35 0.07
N CYS A 330 -2.72 0.09 0.28
CA CYS A 330 -3.28 -0.17 1.61
C CYS A 330 -2.61 -1.36 2.29
N CYS A 331 -2.49 -2.50 1.59
CA CYS A 331 -1.84 -3.69 2.14
C CYS A 331 -0.38 -3.41 2.51
N LYS A 332 0.37 -2.76 1.61
CA LYS A 332 1.76 -2.37 1.85
C LYS A 332 1.89 -1.45 3.07
N ALA A 333 1.04 -0.43 3.16
CA ALA A 333 1.06 0.51 4.28
C ALA A 333 0.73 -0.18 5.60
N PHE A 334 -0.24 -1.08 5.61
CA PHE A 334 -0.62 -1.81 6.81
C PHE A 334 0.50 -2.74 7.29
N VAL A 335 1.15 -3.47 6.38
CA VAL A 335 2.31 -4.29 6.75
C VAL A 335 3.46 -3.44 7.28
N ARG A 336 3.71 -2.24 6.73
CA ARG A 336 4.67 -1.29 7.30
C ARG A 336 4.31 -0.83 8.72
N VAL A 337 3.03 -0.57 8.99
CA VAL A 337 2.54 -0.26 10.35
C VAL A 337 2.86 -1.41 11.31
N LEU A 338 2.56 -2.66 10.93
CA LEU A 338 2.85 -3.83 11.76
C LEU A 338 4.36 -4.01 11.99
N PHE A 339 5.17 -3.78 10.96
CA PHE A 339 6.63 -3.85 11.05
C PHE A 339 7.19 -2.84 12.05
N HIS A 340 6.83 -1.56 11.96
CA HIS A 340 7.31 -0.53 12.89
C HIS A 340 6.81 -0.73 14.33
N LEU A 341 5.64 -1.36 14.51
CA LEU A 341 5.12 -1.74 15.82
C LEU A 341 5.77 -3.00 16.41
N SER A 342 6.43 -3.85 15.60
CA SER A 342 6.98 -5.13 16.05
C SER A 342 8.00 -5.01 17.17
N SER A 343 8.80 -3.94 17.16
CA SER A 343 9.75 -3.61 18.22
C SER A 343 9.10 -3.20 19.55
N LYS A 344 7.78 -2.96 19.58
CA LYS A 344 7.04 -2.38 20.72
C LYS A 344 6.30 -3.43 21.56
N GLY A 345 6.50 -4.72 21.28
CA GLY A 345 6.08 -5.84 22.14
C GLY A 345 4.58 -5.86 22.48
N ALA A 346 4.23 -5.53 23.72
CA ALA A 346 2.84 -5.56 24.21
C ALA A 346 1.91 -4.61 23.44
N VAL A 347 2.43 -3.47 22.97
CA VAL A 347 1.67 -2.50 22.17
C VAL A 347 1.18 -3.14 20.88
N LEU A 348 2.04 -3.87 20.17
CA LEU A 348 1.65 -4.61 18.96
C LEU A 348 0.54 -5.63 19.25
N ARG A 349 0.63 -6.35 20.38
CA ARG A 349 -0.39 -7.35 20.74
C ARG A 349 -1.76 -6.71 21.01
N SER A 350 -1.77 -5.60 21.76
CA SER A 350 -3.00 -4.83 22.01
C SER A 350 -3.60 -4.32 20.71
N PHE A 351 -2.77 -3.71 19.87
CA PHE A 351 -3.15 -3.24 18.55
C PHE A 351 -3.78 -4.35 17.72
N LEU A 352 -3.06 -5.46 17.51
CA LEU A 352 -3.52 -6.62 16.73
C LEU A 352 -4.84 -7.18 17.25
N SER A 353 -5.00 -7.32 18.56
CA SER A 353 -6.22 -7.83 19.17
C SER A 353 -7.45 -6.99 18.78
N GLU A 354 -7.32 -5.68 18.67
CA GLU A 354 -8.42 -4.80 18.26
C GLU A 354 -8.59 -4.82 16.74
N ILE A 355 -7.54 -4.48 15.98
CA ILE A 355 -7.65 -4.30 14.52
C ILE A 355 -7.97 -5.59 13.76
N VAL A 356 -7.45 -6.75 14.18
CA VAL A 356 -7.75 -8.04 13.52
C VAL A 356 -9.20 -8.43 13.79
N TYR A 357 -9.67 -8.26 15.03
CA TYR A 357 -11.07 -8.52 15.38
C TYR A 357 -12.02 -7.59 14.61
N GLN A 358 -11.73 -6.29 14.58
CA GLN A 358 -12.48 -5.29 13.82
C GLN A 358 -12.46 -5.57 12.31
N GLY A 359 -11.34 -6.05 11.78
CA GLY A 359 -11.18 -6.46 10.38
C GLY A 359 -12.02 -7.69 10.04
N LEU A 360 -12.06 -8.70 10.92
CA LEU A 360 -12.91 -9.89 10.75
C LEU A 360 -14.39 -9.52 10.74
N ILE A 361 -14.84 -8.69 11.69
CA ILE A 361 -16.23 -8.22 11.74
C ILE A 361 -16.60 -7.51 10.43
N ARG A 362 -15.78 -6.56 9.96
CA ARG A 362 -16.03 -5.85 8.69
C ARG A 362 -16.05 -6.77 7.49
N THR A 363 -15.13 -7.75 7.44
CA THR A 363 -15.07 -8.75 6.37
C THR A 363 -16.34 -9.62 6.34
N CYS A 364 -16.85 -10.02 7.51
CA CYS A 364 -17.96 -10.98 7.62
C CYS A 364 -19.35 -10.32 7.65
N SER A 365 -19.43 -9.00 7.76
CA SER A 365 -20.72 -8.27 7.89
C SER A 365 -21.36 -7.91 6.54
N HIS A 366 -20.72 -8.24 5.42
CA HIS A 366 -21.26 -8.00 4.08
C HIS A 366 -22.31 -9.06 3.69
N PRO A 367 -23.25 -8.73 2.79
CA PRO A 367 -24.27 -9.68 2.34
C PRO A 367 -23.65 -10.96 1.78
N VAL A 368 -24.14 -12.11 2.23
CA VAL A 368 -23.75 -13.40 1.68
C VAL A 368 -24.33 -13.48 0.28
N ILE A 369 -23.48 -13.54 -0.74
CA ILE A 369 -23.89 -13.89 -2.10
C ILE A 369 -24.11 -15.39 -2.09
N LEU A 370 -25.36 -15.81 -1.86
CA LEU A 370 -25.76 -17.17 -2.13
C LEU A 370 -25.90 -17.27 -3.65
N ASP A 371 -25.00 -18.02 -4.28
CA ASP A 371 -25.22 -18.47 -5.66
C ASP A 371 -26.45 -19.40 -5.60
N GLU A 372 -27.65 -18.83 -5.70
CA GLU A 372 -28.85 -19.63 -5.85
C GLU A 372 -28.73 -20.42 -7.17
N VAL A 373 -28.84 -21.74 -7.08
CA VAL A 373 -28.85 -22.69 -8.19
C VAL A 373 -30.17 -22.58 -8.99
N ASN A 374 -30.71 -21.38 -9.15
CA ASN A 374 -31.94 -21.12 -9.89
C ASN A 374 -31.62 -20.33 -11.16
N GLU A 375 -31.27 -21.05 -12.22
CA GLU A 375 -31.05 -20.52 -13.57
C GLU A 375 -32.28 -19.83 -14.20
N GLU A 376 -33.44 -19.80 -13.54
CA GLU A 376 -34.69 -19.28 -14.14
C GLU A 376 -35.06 -17.84 -13.75
N ASN A 377 -34.44 -17.22 -12.73
CA ASN A 377 -34.77 -15.84 -12.31
C ASN A 377 -33.72 -14.78 -12.68
N ALA A 378 -32.58 -15.18 -13.24
CA ALA A 378 -31.46 -14.28 -13.58
C ALA A 378 -31.80 -13.22 -14.65
N ILE A 379 -32.93 -13.34 -15.36
CA ILE A 379 -33.28 -12.45 -16.48
C ILE A 379 -34.07 -11.21 -16.02
N THR A 380 -34.60 -11.19 -14.79
CA THR A 380 -35.52 -10.12 -14.36
C THR A 380 -34.88 -9.06 -13.45
N GLU A 381 -33.76 -9.34 -12.80
CA GLU A 381 -33.07 -8.37 -11.92
C GLU A 381 -31.96 -7.56 -12.59
N GLU A 382 -31.52 -7.93 -13.81
CA GLU A 382 -30.47 -7.22 -14.54
C GLU A 382 -30.93 -5.87 -15.15
N ARG A 383 -32.21 -5.51 -15.07
CA ARG A 383 -32.76 -4.30 -15.73
C ARG A 383 -32.99 -3.08 -14.83
N GLU A 384 -32.77 -3.18 -13.52
CA GLU A 384 -32.98 -2.03 -12.61
C GLU A 384 -31.68 -1.49 -11.96
N ALA A 385 -30.50 -1.84 -12.49
CA ALA A 385 -29.25 -1.21 -12.09
C ALA A 385 -28.92 0.01 -12.97
N TYR A 386 -29.76 1.05 -12.91
CA TYR A 386 -29.42 2.38 -13.44
C TYR A 386 -29.08 3.32 -12.27
N GLU A 387 -27.88 3.90 -12.36
CA GLU A 387 -27.35 5.07 -11.64
C GLU A 387 -27.64 5.17 -10.13
N GLY A 388 -26.73 4.59 -9.32
CA GLY A 388 -26.60 4.95 -7.90
C GLY A 388 -26.39 3.79 -6.92
N SER A 389 -26.41 2.53 -7.36
CA SER A 389 -26.12 1.40 -6.49
C SER A 389 -24.61 1.29 -6.24
N THR A 390 -24.23 1.38 -4.96
CA THR A 390 -22.87 1.08 -4.52
C THR A 390 -22.50 -0.35 -4.93
N PRO A 391 -21.24 -0.63 -5.34
CA PRO A 391 -20.83 -1.97 -5.71
C PRO A 391 -21.19 -2.96 -4.60
N LYS A 392 -21.88 -4.07 -4.94
CA LYS A 392 -22.20 -5.13 -3.99
C LYS A 392 -20.89 -5.70 -3.44
N THR A 393 -20.43 -5.16 -2.31
CA THR A 393 -19.20 -5.57 -1.65
C THR A 393 -19.39 -6.96 -1.08
N SER A 394 -18.39 -7.81 -1.27
CA SER A 394 -18.39 -9.20 -0.80
C SER A 394 -17.18 -9.50 0.08
N LEU A 395 -17.22 -10.62 0.79
CA LEU A 395 -16.06 -11.15 1.51
C LEU A 395 -14.84 -11.34 0.60
N LYS A 396 -15.05 -11.73 -0.67
CA LYS A 396 -13.97 -11.97 -1.64
C LYS A 396 -13.11 -10.72 -1.86
N ASP A 397 -13.71 -9.53 -1.74
CA ASP A 397 -13.01 -8.26 -1.91
C ASP A 397 -11.96 -7.98 -0.84
N TYR A 398 -12.04 -8.67 0.30
CA TYR A 398 -11.12 -8.58 1.43
C TYR A 398 -10.07 -9.68 1.47
N LEU A 399 -10.25 -10.78 0.72
CA LEU A 399 -9.32 -11.92 0.76
C LEU A 399 -7.89 -11.51 0.38
N GLU A 400 -7.75 -10.56 -0.56
CA GLU A 400 -6.44 -10.03 -0.93
C GLU A 400 -5.71 -9.40 0.26
N LEU A 401 -6.42 -8.68 1.15
CA LEU A 401 -5.86 -8.06 2.35
C LEU A 401 -5.35 -9.12 3.32
N TRP A 402 -6.17 -10.14 3.60
CA TRP A 402 -5.80 -11.25 4.48
C TRP A 402 -4.64 -12.06 3.94
N GLU A 403 -4.58 -12.25 2.62
CA GLU A 403 -3.43 -12.86 1.96
C GLU A 403 -2.16 -12.04 2.20
N TYR A 404 -2.18 -10.71 2.06
CA TYR A 404 -1.01 -9.87 2.39
C TYR A 404 -0.59 -9.91 3.86
N LEU A 405 -1.52 -10.19 4.77
CA LEU A 405 -1.27 -10.27 6.21
C LEU A 405 -0.80 -11.65 6.68
N LEU A 406 -1.04 -12.70 5.89
CA LEU A 406 -0.82 -14.09 6.27
C LEU A 406 0.15 -14.83 5.35
N ASP A 407 0.36 -14.35 4.12
CA ASP A 407 1.31 -14.94 3.17
C ASP A 407 2.69 -14.31 3.29
N LYS A 408 3.64 -15.12 3.75
CA LYS A 408 5.06 -14.75 3.92
C LYS A 408 5.73 -14.34 2.62
N ASP A 409 5.25 -14.83 1.47
CA ASP A 409 5.92 -14.65 0.18
C ASP A 409 5.37 -13.46 -0.64
N LYS A 410 4.22 -12.90 -0.26
CA LYS A 410 3.51 -11.89 -1.06
C LYS A 410 4.14 -10.50 -1.02
N LEU A 411 4.78 -10.14 0.09
CA LEU A 411 5.49 -8.86 0.29
C LEU A 411 7.01 -9.04 0.30
N LYS A 412 7.58 -9.44 -0.84
CA LYS A 412 9.03 -9.28 -1.10
C LYS A 412 9.35 -7.84 -1.49
N ASP A 413 8.95 -6.86 -0.66
CA ASP A 413 9.39 -5.48 -0.85
C ASP A 413 10.89 -5.40 -0.56
N LYS A 414 11.70 -5.33 -1.61
CA LYS A 414 13.17 -5.25 -1.52
C LYS A 414 13.66 -4.11 -0.60
N SER A 415 12.86 -3.08 -0.35
CA SER A 415 13.20 -2.00 0.59
C SER A 415 13.14 -2.43 2.06
N LEU A 416 12.34 -3.44 2.40
CA LEU A 416 12.18 -4.01 3.75
C LEU A 416 13.06 -5.26 3.97
N ILE A 417 13.43 -5.95 2.88
CA ILE A 417 14.23 -7.20 2.92
C ILE A 417 15.63 -7.02 3.54
N VAL A 418 16.16 -5.79 3.65
CA VAL A 418 17.51 -5.57 4.15
C VAL A 418 17.64 -5.86 5.65
N LYS A 419 16.52 -5.97 6.40
CA LYS A 419 16.54 -6.43 7.81
C LYS A 419 15.34 -7.31 8.18
N GLN A 420 15.69 -8.51 8.67
CA GLN A 420 14.92 -9.42 9.54
C GLN A 420 13.68 -10.11 8.97
N VAL A 421 13.92 -11.17 8.19
CA VAL A 421 12.93 -12.23 7.89
C VAL A 421 12.26 -12.75 9.18
N GLU A 422 13.02 -12.85 10.26
CA GLU A 422 12.56 -13.33 11.58
C GLU A 422 11.44 -12.44 12.18
N GLU A 423 11.55 -11.11 12.09
CA GLU A 423 10.53 -10.17 12.57
C GLU A 423 9.20 -10.38 11.82
N TYR A 424 9.27 -10.61 10.51
CA TYR A 424 8.09 -10.92 9.70
C TYR A 424 7.44 -12.24 10.12
N GLU A 425 8.22 -13.28 10.41
CA GLU A 425 7.65 -14.54 10.87
C GLU A 425 6.93 -14.39 12.21
N VAL A 426 7.48 -13.58 13.12
CA VAL A 426 6.83 -13.26 14.40
C VAL A 426 5.54 -12.49 14.18
N ILE A 427 5.53 -11.46 13.33
CA ILE A 427 4.32 -10.68 13.01
C ILE A 427 3.24 -11.59 12.42
N HIS A 428 3.56 -12.42 11.42
CA HIS A 428 2.61 -13.35 10.83
C HIS A 428 2.07 -14.35 11.86
N GLY A 429 2.93 -14.84 12.75
CA GLY A 429 2.54 -15.67 13.88
C GLY A 429 1.49 -14.99 14.77
N LEU A 430 1.74 -13.74 15.16
CA LEU A 430 0.84 -12.95 16.01
C LEU A 430 -0.48 -12.61 15.32
N VAL A 431 -0.44 -12.23 14.04
CA VAL A 431 -1.65 -11.96 13.25
C VAL A 431 -2.50 -13.22 13.15
N TYR A 432 -1.89 -14.37 12.87
CA TYR A 432 -2.59 -15.66 12.81
C TYR A 432 -3.23 -16.02 14.15
N ASP A 433 -2.48 -15.87 15.25
CA ASP A 433 -2.99 -16.14 16.60
C ASP A 433 -4.19 -15.23 16.95
N GLU A 434 -4.11 -13.93 16.68
CA GLU A 434 -5.23 -12.99 16.90
C GLU A 434 -6.40 -13.25 15.95
N MET A 435 -6.15 -13.72 14.73
CA MET A 435 -7.22 -14.12 13.80
C MET A 435 -8.01 -15.31 14.35
N ILE A 436 -7.33 -16.37 14.83
CA ILE A 436 -8.03 -17.53 15.40
C ILE A 436 -8.81 -17.13 16.67
N LYS A 437 -8.21 -16.34 17.56
CA LYS A 437 -8.92 -15.79 18.74
C LYS A 437 -10.14 -14.96 18.32
N GLY A 438 -9.99 -14.12 17.29
CA GLY A 438 -11.07 -13.31 16.74
C GLY A 438 -12.21 -14.15 16.20
N ILE A 439 -11.93 -15.20 15.44
CA ILE A 439 -12.92 -16.15 14.94
C ILE A 439 -13.70 -16.77 16.10
N LEU A 440 -13.02 -17.33 17.11
CA LEU A 440 -13.67 -17.93 18.27
C LEU A 440 -14.48 -16.90 19.07
N ARG A 441 -13.96 -15.68 19.24
CA ARG A 441 -14.65 -14.58 19.91
C ARG A 441 -15.95 -14.20 19.19
N ILE A 442 -15.96 -14.17 17.85
CA ILE A 442 -17.16 -13.91 17.06
C ILE A 442 -18.16 -15.04 17.29
N ILE A 443 -17.75 -16.30 17.13
CA ILE A 443 -18.62 -17.47 17.33
C ILE A 443 -19.29 -17.46 18.71
N HIS A 444 -18.54 -17.11 19.76
CA HIS A 444 -19.06 -17.05 21.12
C HIS A 444 -20.06 -15.91 21.38
N LYS A 445 -20.07 -14.88 20.54
CA LYS A 445 -20.93 -13.69 20.70
C LYS A 445 -22.21 -13.74 19.87
N LEU A 446 -22.26 -14.55 18.81
CA LEU A 446 -23.43 -14.65 17.94
C LEU A 446 -24.59 -15.37 18.63
N ASP A 447 -25.80 -14.83 18.50
CA ASP A 447 -27.02 -15.50 18.90
C ASP A 447 -27.55 -16.38 17.75
N LEU A 448 -27.18 -17.66 17.80
CA LEU A 448 -27.60 -18.67 16.83
C LEU A 448 -28.81 -19.48 17.31
N SER A 449 -29.61 -18.93 18.23
CA SER A 449 -30.85 -19.57 18.67
C SER A 449 -31.98 -19.40 17.67
N SER A 450 -32.84 -20.42 17.57
CA SER A 450 -34.00 -20.44 16.70
C SER A 450 -35.29 -20.57 17.53
N SER A 451 -36.38 -19.97 17.06
CA SER A 451 -37.73 -20.17 17.59
C SER A 451 -38.59 -20.89 16.56
N LYS A 452 -39.48 -21.78 17.02
CA LYS A 452 -40.58 -22.24 16.17
C LYS A 452 -41.52 -21.05 16.01
N GLY A 453 -41.81 -20.63 14.80
CA GLY A 453 -42.75 -19.52 14.57
C GLY A 453 -44.08 -19.84 15.25
N ASP A 454 -44.55 -18.96 16.15
CA ASP A 454 -45.87 -19.11 16.74
C ASP A 454 -46.91 -19.01 15.62
N VAL A 455 -47.61 -20.11 15.35
CA VAL A 455 -48.82 -20.14 14.52
C VAL A 455 -50.02 -19.53 15.29
N LEU A 456 -49.80 -18.94 16.47
CA LEU A 456 -50.85 -18.56 17.43
C LEU A 456 -51.01 -17.05 17.65
N ASP A 457 -50.73 -16.20 16.66
CA ASP A 457 -51.05 -14.76 16.76
C ASP A 457 -51.86 -14.21 15.57
N ARG A 458 -52.96 -14.92 15.26
CA ARG A 458 -54.11 -14.34 14.55
C ARG A 458 -55.38 -14.51 15.38
N SER A 459 -55.44 -13.83 16.52
CA SER A 459 -56.71 -13.59 17.22
C SER A 459 -56.89 -12.11 17.50
N SER A 460 -57.14 -11.34 16.45
CA SER A 460 -57.96 -10.14 16.53
C SER A 460 -58.45 -9.71 15.15
N ALA A 461 -59.76 -9.69 15.01
CA ALA A 461 -60.59 -9.08 13.94
C ALA A 461 -60.73 -9.84 12.61
N SER A 462 -61.68 -10.78 12.55
CA SER A 462 -62.88 -10.63 11.70
C SER A 462 -63.82 -11.84 11.85
N ASP A 463 -65.08 -11.57 12.22
CA ASP A 463 -66.18 -12.53 12.20
C ASP A 463 -66.56 -12.86 10.74
N ALA A 464 -66.29 -14.10 10.32
CA ALA A 464 -67.02 -14.76 9.24
C ALA A 464 -66.84 -16.29 9.35
N PRO A 465 -67.91 -17.10 9.30
CA PRO A 465 -67.79 -18.55 9.38
C PRO A 465 -67.51 -19.14 8.00
N ALA A 466 -66.43 -19.89 7.87
CA ALA A 466 -66.13 -20.77 6.73
C ALA A 466 -65.35 -22.01 7.22
N PRO A 467 -65.44 -23.15 6.50
CA PRO A 467 -65.68 -24.46 7.11
C PRO A 467 -64.42 -25.17 7.61
N ALA A 468 -64.70 -26.19 8.42
CA ALA A 468 -63.75 -27.01 9.14
C ALA A 468 -62.79 -27.82 8.23
N THR A 469 -61.67 -28.19 8.86
CA THR A 469 -60.72 -29.26 8.54
C THR A 469 -59.82 -29.09 7.32
N GLU A 470 -58.62 -28.54 7.56
CA GLU A 470 -57.37 -29.22 7.21
C GLU A 470 -56.41 -29.05 8.38
N ASP A 471 -56.27 -30.10 9.19
CA ASP A 471 -55.16 -30.26 10.11
C ASP A 471 -53.87 -30.17 9.29
N LYS A 472 -53.16 -29.04 9.34
CA LYS A 472 -51.74 -29.03 9.01
C LYS A 472 -51.05 -29.87 10.07
N GLU A 473 -50.95 -31.18 9.80
CA GLU A 473 -50.02 -32.08 10.44
C GLU A 473 -48.67 -31.38 10.49
N VAL A 474 -48.33 -30.85 11.66
CA VAL A 474 -46.95 -30.50 12.00
C VAL A 474 -46.22 -31.83 11.92
N SER A 475 -45.47 -32.05 10.85
CA SER A 475 -44.63 -33.24 10.70
C SER A 475 -43.69 -33.30 11.91
N LEU A 476 -44.06 -34.12 12.91
CA LEU A 476 -43.31 -34.28 14.17
C LEU A 476 -41.95 -34.95 13.96
N SER A 477 -41.67 -35.43 12.73
CA SER A 477 -40.45 -36.11 12.34
C SER A 477 -39.31 -35.19 11.89
N ASP A 478 -39.59 -33.95 11.47
CA ASP A 478 -38.54 -33.00 11.08
C ASP A 478 -38.19 -32.04 12.25
N PRO A 479 -37.02 -32.20 12.90
CA PRO A 479 -36.61 -31.34 14.00
C PRO A 479 -36.31 -29.88 13.58
N VAL A 480 -36.22 -29.61 12.27
CA VAL A 480 -35.86 -28.30 11.71
C VAL A 480 -37.08 -27.56 11.13
N ALA A 481 -38.18 -28.27 10.84
CA ALA A 481 -39.37 -27.68 10.25
C ALA A 481 -39.95 -26.55 11.13
N GLY A 482 -40.17 -25.38 10.52
CA GLY A 482 -40.74 -24.21 11.17
C GLY A 482 -39.79 -23.43 12.10
N LEU A 483 -38.51 -23.82 12.18
CA LEU A 483 -37.50 -23.03 12.89
C LEU A 483 -37.15 -21.77 12.12
N GLN A 484 -37.22 -20.64 12.81
CA GLN A 484 -36.72 -19.37 12.31
C GLN A 484 -35.62 -18.84 13.23
N PRO A 485 -34.55 -18.25 12.68
CA PRO A 485 -33.49 -17.66 13.48
C PRO A 485 -34.03 -16.46 14.26
N LYS A 486 -33.74 -16.36 15.56
CA LYS A 486 -34.12 -15.17 16.35
C LYS A 486 -33.39 -13.91 15.87
N VAL A 487 -32.12 -14.06 15.49
CA VAL A 487 -31.28 -12.99 14.96
C VAL A 487 -30.74 -13.39 13.60
N ALA A 488 -31.54 -13.18 12.54
CA ALA A 488 -31.16 -13.57 11.17
C ALA A 488 -29.81 -12.98 10.72
N LYS A 489 -29.46 -11.76 11.17
CA LYS A 489 -28.18 -11.12 10.85
C LYS A 489 -26.98 -11.88 11.42
N ASP A 490 -27.10 -12.48 12.60
CA ASP A 490 -26.03 -13.24 13.23
C ASP A 490 -25.75 -14.54 12.45
N PHE A 491 -26.81 -15.16 11.90
CA PHE A 491 -26.65 -16.28 10.97
C PHE A 491 -25.93 -15.87 9.69
N MET A 492 -26.21 -14.68 9.13
CA MET A 492 -25.49 -14.19 7.94
C MET A 492 -24.00 -13.95 8.23
N ILE A 493 -23.67 -13.34 9.38
CA ILE A 493 -22.28 -13.16 9.82
C ILE A 493 -21.61 -14.52 10.01
N PHE A 494 -22.31 -15.49 10.60
CA PHE A 494 -21.78 -16.83 10.80
C PHE A 494 -21.47 -17.54 9.48
N ILE A 495 -22.37 -17.44 8.49
CA ILE A 495 -22.16 -18.00 7.16
C ILE A 495 -20.94 -17.37 6.48
N SER A 496 -20.82 -16.04 6.51
CA SER A 496 -19.63 -15.34 6.00
C SER A 496 -18.35 -15.77 6.73
N LEU A 497 -18.40 -15.96 8.05
CA LEU A 497 -17.25 -16.40 8.84
C LEU A 497 -16.82 -17.83 8.48
N ILE A 498 -17.77 -18.72 8.18
CA ILE A 498 -17.46 -20.08 7.72
C ILE A 498 -16.76 -20.03 6.37
N GLU A 499 -17.27 -19.21 5.45
CA GLU A 499 -16.65 -19.05 4.13
C GLU A 499 -15.26 -18.43 4.24
N PHE A 500 -15.08 -17.43 5.10
CA PHE A 500 -13.77 -16.89 5.45
C PHE A 500 -12.80 -18.01 5.90
N CYS A 501 -13.23 -18.84 6.86
CA CYS A 501 -12.41 -19.94 7.37
C CYS A 501 -12.05 -20.95 6.28
N ARG A 502 -12.98 -21.25 5.34
CA ARG A 502 -12.75 -22.14 4.20
C ARG A 502 -11.74 -21.56 3.21
N CYS A 503 -11.80 -20.26 2.94
CA CYS A 503 -10.89 -19.58 2.00
C CYS A 503 -9.50 -19.31 2.58
N VAL A 504 -9.40 -19.06 3.88
CA VAL A 504 -8.15 -18.55 4.49
C VAL A 504 -7.35 -19.65 5.18
N LEU A 505 -7.95 -20.42 6.09
CA LEU A 505 -7.18 -21.34 6.96
C LEU A 505 -6.42 -22.41 6.16
N PRO A 506 -7.01 -23.09 5.15
CA PRO A 506 -6.30 -24.11 4.39
C PRO A 506 -5.20 -23.59 3.46
N ASN A 507 -5.21 -22.29 3.15
CA ASN A 507 -4.38 -21.73 2.09
C ASN A 507 -3.17 -20.97 2.63
N TYR A 508 -3.23 -20.45 3.86
CA TYR A 508 -2.19 -19.58 4.41
C TYR A 508 -1.70 -20.07 5.78
N CYS A 509 -0.37 -20.09 5.97
CA CYS A 509 0.29 -20.42 7.23
C CYS A 509 -0.25 -21.68 7.94
N VAL A 510 -0.48 -22.75 7.20
CA VAL A 510 -1.13 -23.99 7.70
C VAL A 510 -0.45 -24.55 8.96
N THR A 511 0.88 -24.49 9.04
CA THR A 511 1.67 -24.96 10.20
C THR A 511 1.34 -24.23 11.50
N LEU A 512 0.91 -22.97 11.44
CA LEU A 512 0.53 -22.21 12.64
C LEU A 512 -0.77 -22.72 13.26
N PHE A 513 -1.63 -23.39 12.49
CA PHE A 513 -2.88 -23.94 13.02
C PHE A 513 -2.67 -25.07 14.03
N GLU A 514 -1.53 -25.77 13.98
CA GLU A 514 -1.25 -26.95 14.82
C GLU A 514 -1.48 -26.69 16.31
N ARG A 515 -1.01 -25.54 16.82
CA ARG A 515 -1.17 -25.14 18.23
C ARG A 515 -2.62 -24.82 18.62
N TRP A 516 -3.47 -24.52 17.65
CA TRP A 516 -4.87 -24.14 17.85
C TRP A 516 -5.85 -25.30 17.71
N ILE A 517 -5.45 -26.41 17.07
CA ILE A 517 -6.33 -27.55 16.76
C ILE A 517 -7.18 -27.95 17.97
N ASN A 518 -6.55 -28.24 19.12
CA ASN A 518 -7.26 -28.74 20.30
C ASN A 518 -8.30 -27.75 20.83
N MET A 519 -7.94 -26.47 20.94
CA MET A 519 -8.85 -25.46 21.48
C MET A 519 -9.96 -25.12 20.48
N PHE A 520 -9.61 -24.94 19.21
CA PHE A 520 -10.56 -24.63 18.15
C PHE A 520 -11.60 -25.75 18.01
N CYS A 521 -11.15 -26.99 17.79
CA CYS A 521 -12.06 -28.13 17.63
C CYS A 521 -12.91 -28.35 18.91
N ARG A 522 -12.35 -28.19 20.13
CA ARG A 522 -13.14 -28.30 21.38
C ARG A 522 -14.26 -27.26 21.46
N ASP A 523 -13.95 -25.99 21.22
CA ASP A 523 -14.93 -24.90 21.33
C ASP A 523 -16.04 -25.05 20.28
N ILE A 524 -15.69 -25.47 19.05
CA ILE A 524 -16.68 -25.76 18.01
C ILE A 524 -17.59 -26.95 18.40
N ILE A 525 -17.05 -28.02 19.01
CA ILE A 525 -17.86 -29.17 19.49
C ILE A 525 -18.82 -28.76 20.60
N ILE A 526 -18.38 -27.90 21.53
CA ILE A 526 -19.23 -27.37 22.59
C ILE A 526 -20.38 -26.56 21.97
N MET A 527 -20.08 -25.71 21.00
CA MET A 527 -21.10 -24.90 20.33
C MET A 527 -22.04 -25.72 19.45
N SER A 528 -21.56 -26.75 18.75
CA SER A 528 -22.42 -27.66 18.00
C SER A 528 -23.34 -28.46 18.92
N SER A 529 -22.88 -28.82 20.12
CA SER A 529 -23.73 -29.49 21.12
C SER A 529 -24.83 -28.57 21.65
N ARG A 530 -24.55 -27.26 21.77
CA ARG A 530 -25.54 -26.25 22.17
C ARG A 530 -26.54 -25.93 21.04
N PHE A 531 -26.09 -25.94 19.79
CA PHE A 531 -26.89 -25.60 18.62
C PHE A 531 -26.84 -26.72 17.56
N PRO A 532 -27.42 -27.90 17.83
CA PRO A 532 -27.21 -29.11 17.03
C PRO A 532 -27.73 -29.02 15.60
N VAL A 533 -28.75 -28.19 15.36
CA VAL A 533 -29.37 -27.99 14.04
C VAL A 533 -28.64 -26.96 13.16
N VAL A 534 -27.63 -26.28 13.70
CA VAL A 534 -26.86 -25.28 12.95
C VAL A 534 -25.74 -25.97 12.17
N SER A 535 -25.98 -26.21 10.88
CA SER A 535 -25.06 -26.95 9.99
C SER A 535 -23.65 -26.34 9.88
N GLY A 536 -23.52 -25.04 10.14
CA GLY A 536 -22.26 -24.31 10.03
C GLY A 536 -21.14 -24.79 10.96
N PHE A 537 -21.47 -25.29 12.16
CA PHE A 537 -20.44 -25.83 13.07
C PHE A 537 -19.77 -27.08 12.50
N TYR A 538 -20.53 -27.96 11.84
CA TYR A 538 -19.96 -29.15 11.19
C TYR A 538 -19.10 -28.78 9.98
N LYS A 539 -19.45 -27.70 9.26
CA LYS A 539 -18.59 -27.14 8.20
C LYS A 539 -17.27 -26.59 8.75
N LEU A 540 -17.27 -25.97 9.94
CA LEU A 540 -16.03 -25.56 10.61
C LEU A 540 -15.20 -26.75 11.09
N LEU A 541 -15.83 -27.81 11.59
CA LEU A 541 -15.14 -29.06 11.93
C LEU A 541 -14.53 -29.72 10.69
N GLU A 542 -15.23 -29.70 9.56
CA GLU A 542 -14.69 -30.16 8.26
C GLU A 542 -13.41 -29.40 7.90
N VAL A 543 -13.39 -28.07 8.08
CA VAL A 543 -12.17 -27.26 7.89
C VAL A 543 -11.08 -27.68 8.88
N CYS A 544 -11.39 -27.85 10.18
CA CYS A 544 -10.44 -28.32 11.20
C CYS A 544 -9.82 -29.68 10.78
N MET A 545 -10.62 -30.61 10.26
CA MET A 545 -10.15 -31.94 9.82
C MET A 545 -9.26 -31.86 8.57
N LYS A 546 -9.62 -31.03 7.57
CA LYS A 546 -8.75 -30.78 6.41
C LYS A 546 -7.40 -30.20 6.82
N MET A 547 -7.39 -29.32 7.81
CA MET A 547 -6.15 -28.78 8.38
C MET A 547 -5.32 -29.86 9.06
N CYS A 548 -5.93 -30.70 9.89
CA CYS A 548 -5.26 -31.82 10.56
C CYS A 548 -4.65 -32.80 9.55
N GLU A 549 -5.35 -33.07 8.43
CA GLU A 549 -4.85 -33.90 7.33
C GLU A 549 -3.61 -33.29 6.67
N LYS A 550 -3.67 -32.00 6.30
CA LYS A 550 -2.52 -31.26 5.74
C LYS A 550 -1.31 -31.26 6.68
N LEU A 551 -1.55 -31.16 7.99
CA LEU A 551 -0.51 -31.19 9.02
C LEU A 551 -0.03 -32.60 9.37
N SER A 552 -0.68 -33.64 8.85
CA SER A 552 -0.46 -35.02 9.30
C SER A 552 -0.59 -35.18 10.83
N PHE A 553 -1.45 -34.39 11.47
CA PHE A 553 -1.54 -34.25 12.93
C PHE A 553 -1.84 -35.58 13.66
N PHE A 554 -2.68 -36.43 13.05
CA PHE A 554 -3.07 -37.72 13.62
C PHE A 554 -2.17 -38.90 13.20
N LYS A 555 -1.12 -38.67 12.40
CA LYS A 555 -0.12 -39.71 12.17
C LYS A 555 0.66 -39.90 13.46
N ALA A 556 0.57 -41.09 14.06
CA ALA A 556 1.25 -41.42 15.30
C ALA A 556 2.71 -40.96 15.22
N ARG A 557 3.15 -40.08 16.14
CA ARG A 557 4.58 -39.92 16.42
C ARG A 557 5.03 -41.27 16.93
N SER A 558 5.69 -42.05 16.07
CA SER A 558 6.35 -43.30 16.45
C SER A 558 7.21 -42.99 17.66
N TYR A 559 6.79 -43.48 18.83
CA TYR A 559 7.54 -43.33 20.06
C TYR A 559 8.93 -43.95 19.84
N ILE A 560 9.95 -43.11 19.79
CA ILE A 560 11.30 -43.53 20.15
C ILE A 560 11.25 -43.72 21.66
N SER A 561 10.96 -44.95 22.11
CA SER A 561 11.35 -45.35 23.45
C SER A 561 12.87 -45.46 23.44
N LEU A 562 13.55 -44.38 23.84
CA LEU A 562 14.90 -44.48 24.36
C LEU A 562 14.81 -45.31 25.65
N THR A 563 15.21 -46.58 25.53
CA THR A 563 15.62 -47.41 26.66
C THR A 563 17.13 -47.30 26.77
#